data_AF-A0AAV5QSL7-F1
#
_entry.id   AF-A0AAV5QSL7-F1
#
_cell.length_a   1.000
_cell.length_b   1.000
_cell.length_c   1.000
_cell.angle_alpha   90.00
_cell.angle_beta   90.00
_cell.angle_gamma   90.00
#
_symmetry.space_group_name_H-M   'P 1'
#
loop_
_entity.id
_entity.type
_entity.pdbx_description
1 polymer ?
#
loop_
_entity_poly.entity_id
_entity_poly.type
_entity_poly.pdbx_seq_one_letter_code
_entity_poly.pdbx_strand_id
1 'polypeptide(L)'
;MNIIRRPLSGFFLKNHCLLKPQAFNGGSKTVGNSTLRSLTTCNLNFFNRNIANNASVNSIIRKQSLHTSSRTAFHRTAFCKNAPANGDIATKIKSKYPVNSSNTVGYWLLGVSGLVFGIVILGGLTRLTESGLSITEWRPITGSIPPLTHEDWVAEFEKYKESPEFKQLNSHITLDEYKFIFFMEWSHRLVARVIGLTLVLPAIYFAVRKKTSAHMNRRFIGLGLLLALQGAVGWWMVYSGLDQKQLDDRKSKPTVSQYRLTTHLGAAFLLYMGMLWTSFEILKENSWIKSPEKAAQTIAKLESPLLKPFRRLSLFLVALTFVTAMSGGMVAGLDAGLIYNTFPTMSNGGEQWFPNNNELFSPVFARKEDQSDMIWRNLFENPTTVQLVHRILAISTFTTVFAAHMYVNRHKALLPKRAVQLMHYTMGMVTLQAALGISTLIYLVPIPLAAAHQAGAMGLLTLCLAFAAGLRKPRFPIRLLIRKLRAQLAQAKQGKILN
;
A
#
# COMPACT_ATOMS: atom_id res chain seq x y z
N MET A 1 -23.01 8.40 -19.92
CA MET A 1 -21.66 8.43 -19.31
C MET A 1 -20.87 7.24 -19.86
N ASN A 2 -20.55 7.29 -21.16
CA ASN A 2 -19.86 6.25 -21.96
C ASN A 2 -18.99 6.96 -23.02
N ILE A 3 -18.21 7.94 -22.56
CA ILE A 3 -17.32 8.75 -23.38
C ILE A 3 -15.97 8.52 -22.71
N ILE A 4 -15.26 7.42 -22.99
CA ILE A 4 -14.03 7.44 -23.79
C ILE A 4 -13.63 6.01 -24.24
N ARG A 5 -14.31 4.94 -23.78
CA ARG A 5 -14.02 3.57 -24.22
C ARG A 5 -15.07 3.07 -25.21
N ARG A 6 -14.88 3.34 -26.49
CA ARG A 6 -15.33 2.36 -27.50
C ARG A 6 -14.33 1.21 -27.51
N PRO A 7 -14.77 -0.05 -27.62
CA PRO A 7 -13.83 -1.17 -27.72
C PRO A 7 -12.98 -0.96 -28.98
N LEU A 8 -11.67 -1.12 -28.85
CA LEU A 8 -10.74 -1.24 -29.98
C LEU A 8 -11.04 -2.55 -30.73
N SER A 9 -12.18 -2.64 -31.40
CA SER A 9 -12.44 -3.64 -32.44
C SER A 9 -11.89 -3.08 -33.74
N GLY A 10 -10.62 -3.37 -34.05
CA GLY A 10 -10.04 -3.08 -35.36
C GLY A 10 -8.63 -2.50 -35.36
N PHE A 11 -7.66 -3.10 -34.63
CA PHE A 11 -6.23 -2.87 -34.94
C PHE A 11 -5.32 -4.06 -34.60
N PHE A 12 -5.86 -5.27 -34.61
CA PHE A 12 -5.09 -6.53 -34.54
C PHE A 12 -5.49 -7.41 -35.72
N LEU A 13 -5.04 -7.06 -36.93
CA LEU A 13 -4.98 -7.96 -38.10
C LEU A 13 -4.27 -7.23 -39.24
N LYS A 14 -2.95 -7.12 -39.14
CA LYS A 14 -2.06 -6.99 -40.31
C LYS A 14 -0.62 -7.24 -39.87
N ASN A 15 -0.27 -8.52 -39.82
CA ASN A 15 1.05 -9.07 -40.12
C ASN A 15 0.96 -10.60 -40.07
N HIS A 16 0.16 -11.17 -40.98
CA HIS A 16 0.36 -12.56 -41.39
C HIS A 16 1.41 -12.54 -42.50
N CYS A 17 2.63 -12.93 -42.16
CA CYS A 17 3.65 -13.21 -43.16
C CYS A 17 3.26 -14.51 -43.87
N LEU A 18 3.05 -14.39 -45.18
CA LEU A 18 2.80 -15.46 -46.13
C LEU A 18 3.97 -16.44 -46.14
N LEU A 19 3.72 -17.71 -45.82
CA LEU A 19 4.54 -18.81 -46.30
C LEU A 19 3.64 -19.72 -47.15
N LYS A 20 3.76 -19.53 -48.47
CA LYS A 20 3.26 -20.47 -49.47
C LYS A 20 4.19 -21.69 -49.51
N PRO A 21 3.67 -22.90 -49.77
CA PRO A 21 4.46 -24.13 -49.75
C PRO A 21 5.18 -24.31 -51.09
N GLN A 22 6.49 -24.59 -51.06
CA GLN A 22 7.21 -25.15 -52.20
C GLN A 22 7.28 -26.66 -52.04
N ALA A 23 6.60 -27.36 -52.94
CA ALA A 23 6.79 -28.76 -53.21
C ALA A 23 8.08 -28.95 -54.04
N PHE A 24 8.89 -29.93 -53.66
CA PHE A 24 9.75 -30.64 -54.62
C PHE A 24 9.69 -32.14 -54.32
N ASN A 25 9.42 -32.87 -55.40
CA ASN A 25 9.19 -34.30 -55.51
C ASN A 25 10.51 -35.09 -55.61
N GLY A 26 10.42 -36.38 -55.26
CA GLY A 26 11.32 -37.45 -55.72
C GLY A 26 12.23 -38.00 -54.62
N GLY A 27 12.23 -39.28 -54.26
CA GLY A 27 11.56 -40.44 -54.81
C GLY A 27 11.93 -41.68 -53.98
N SER A 28 10.91 -42.49 -53.68
CA SER A 28 10.86 -43.95 -53.49
C SER A 28 12.15 -44.74 -53.14
N LYS A 29 12.10 -45.49 -52.02
CA LYS A 29 11.93 -46.97 -52.01
C LYS A 29 11.89 -47.51 -50.55
N THR A 30 10.72 -47.96 -50.07
CA THR A 30 10.36 -49.37 -49.74
C THR A 30 11.24 -50.00 -48.64
N VAL A 31 10.78 -50.56 -47.50
CA VAL A 31 9.74 -51.58 -47.18
C VAL A 31 9.59 -51.51 -45.63
N GLY A 32 8.41 -51.48 -45.00
CA GLY A 32 7.57 -52.65 -44.72
C GLY A 32 6.56 -52.39 -43.60
N ASN A 33 5.32 -52.82 -43.85
CA ASN A 33 4.16 -53.02 -42.97
C ASN A 33 4.53 -53.82 -41.69
N SER A 34 3.84 -53.80 -40.55
CA SER A 34 2.44 -53.46 -40.18
C SER A 34 2.27 -53.61 -38.64
N THR A 35 1.14 -53.08 -38.12
CA THR A 35 0.29 -53.64 -37.03
C THR A 35 0.84 -53.71 -35.60
N LEU A 36 0.07 -53.61 -34.51
CA LEU A 36 -1.24 -53.06 -34.15
C LEU A 36 -1.32 -53.24 -32.61
N ARG A 37 -2.02 -52.33 -31.92
CA ARG A 37 -2.72 -52.53 -30.63
C ARG A 37 -1.97 -52.64 -29.31
N SER A 38 -2.73 -52.19 -28.32
CA SER A 38 -2.52 -51.95 -26.89
C SER A 38 -2.96 -53.16 -26.04
N LEU A 39 -2.63 -53.07 -24.74
CA LEU A 39 -3.04 -53.86 -23.56
C LEU A 39 -2.12 -55.09 -23.31
N THR A 40 -1.62 -55.40 -22.11
CA THR A 40 -2.11 -55.16 -20.74
C THR A 40 -1.02 -55.50 -19.71
N THR A 41 -1.21 -55.04 -18.45
CA THR A 41 -0.77 -55.61 -17.16
C THR A 41 0.74 -55.79 -16.86
N CYS A 42 1.23 -55.16 -15.78
CA CYS A 42 1.38 -55.86 -14.49
C CYS A 42 1.73 -54.88 -13.37
N ASN A 43 1.04 -55.06 -12.24
CA ASN A 43 1.24 -54.39 -10.96
C ASN A 43 1.94 -55.43 -10.05
N LEU A 44 2.96 -55.07 -9.27
CA LEU A 44 3.12 -55.63 -7.92
C LEU A 44 4.19 -54.89 -7.09
N ASN A 45 3.78 -54.64 -5.85
CA ASN A 45 4.55 -54.17 -4.70
C ASN A 45 5.82 -55.00 -4.44
N PHE A 46 6.84 -54.46 -3.77
CA PHE A 46 7.01 -54.62 -2.31
C PHE A 46 8.36 -54.06 -1.79
N PHE A 47 8.25 -53.66 -0.53
CA PHE A 47 9.23 -53.26 0.47
C PHE A 47 10.41 -54.26 0.72
N ASN A 48 11.56 -53.68 1.08
CA ASN A 48 12.46 -54.03 2.20
C ASN A 48 13.79 -54.83 2.00
N ARG A 49 14.79 -54.38 2.79
CA ARG A 49 15.98 -55.06 3.39
C ARG A 49 17.26 -55.23 2.53
N ASN A 50 18.51 -55.09 3.03
CA ASN A 50 19.19 -55.25 4.35
C ASN A 50 20.46 -54.34 4.41
N ILE A 51 20.90 -53.72 5.53
CA ILE A 51 21.55 -54.16 6.81
C ILE A 51 23.04 -54.58 6.74
N ALA A 52 23.88 -53.88 7.55
CA ALA A 52 24.99 -54.34 8.44
C ALA A 52 26.08 -53.23 8.59
N ASN A 53 26.69 -52.83 9.73
CA ASN A 53 26.95 -53.44 11.04
C ASN A 53 27.30 -52.40 12.15
N ASN A 54 26.86 -52.70 13.39
CA ASN A 54 27.44 -52.58 14.75
C ASN A 54 28.50 -51.51 15.12
N ALA A 55 28.32 -50.79 16.24
CA ALA A 55 28.69 -51.23 17.61
C ALA A 55 28.62 -50.07 18.65
N SER A 56 28.51 -50.48 19.92
CA SER A 56 28.21 -49.76 21.16
C SER A 56 29.17 -48.63 21.61
N VAL A 57 28.64 -47.67 22.39
CA VAL A 57 29.44 -46.91 23.37
C VAL A 57 28.70 -46.80 24.70
N ASN A 58 29.31 -47.43 25.71
CA ASN A 58 28.94 -47.36 27.12
C ASN A 58 29.53 -46.10 27.79
N SER A 59 28.87 -45.70 28.88
CA SER A 59 29.32 -44.78 29.93
C SER A 59 30.72 -45.10 30.50
N ILE A 60 31.46 -44.09 31.00
CA ILE A 60 32.21 -44.10 32.28
C ILE A 60 32.83 -42.71 32.59
N ILE A 61 32.91 -42.44 33.89
CA ILE A 61 33.31 -41.23 34.62
C ILE A 61 34.83 -41.19 34.92
N ARG A 62 35.37 -39.96 35.02
CA ARG A 62 36.63 -39.49 35.71
C ARG A 62 38.01 -39.88 35.14
N LYS A 63 38.84 -38.85 34.87
CA LYS A 63 39.92 -38.39 35.78
C LYS A 63 40.50 -37.02 35.38
N GLN A 64 40.96 -36.31 36.41
CA GLN A 64 41.53 -34.95 36.44
C GLN A 64 42.94 -34.87 35.82
N SER A 65 43.33 -33.69 35.33
CA SER A 65 44.53 -32.93 35.78
C SER A 65 44.97 -31.81 34.82
N LEU A 66 44.86 -30.56 35.31
CA LEU A 66 45.81 -29.44 35.25
C LEU A 66 46.57 -29.12 33.93
N HIS A 67 46.34 -27.94 33.34
CA HIS A 67 47.19 -26.75 33.55
C HIS A 67 46.70 -25.50 32.75
N THR A 68 46.59 -24.37 33.48
CA THR A 68 46.88 -22.95 33.11
C THR A 68 46.42 -22.39 31.75
N SER A 69 45.75 -21.23 31.63
CA SER A 69 46.14 -19.92 32.19
C SER A 69 45.03 -18.85 31.96
N SER A 70 44.94 -17.91 32.90
CA SER A 70 44.49 -16.50 32.77
C SER A 70 43.00 -16.18 32.52
N ARG A 71 42.26 -16.01 33.63
CA ARG A 71 41.09 -15.11 33.72
C ARG A 71 41.45 -13.94 34.64
N THR A 72 41.33 -12.72 34.13
CA THR A 72 41.36 -11.49 34.93
C THR A 72 40.03 -11.31 35.64
N ALA A 73 40.08 -11.35 36.97
CA ALA A 73 38.98 -11.05 37.87
C ALA A 73 38.89 -9.53 38.09
N PHE A 74 37.70 -8.97 37.90
CA PHE A 74 37.36 -7.67 38.48
C PHE A 74 36.49 -7.90 39.71
N HIS A 75 37.08 -7.64 40.88
CA HIS A 75 36.44 -7.65 42.18
C HIS A 75 35.29 -6.63 42.22
N ARG A 76 34.08 -7.07 42.61
CA ARG A 76 33.05 -6.19 43.17
C ARG A 76 33.25 -6.14 44.69
N THR A 77 33.89 -5.08 45.16
CA THR A 77 33.84 -4.68 46.57
C THR A 77 32.53 -3.95 46.83
N ALA A 78 31.78 -4.44 47.81
CA ALA A 78 30.65 -3.76 48.39
C ALA A 78 31.11 -2.47 49.08
N PHE A 79 30.56 -1.33 48.66
CA PHE A 79 30.63 -0.08 49.39
C PHE A 79 29.20 0.40 49.66
N CYS A 80 28.68 0.00 50.82
CA CYS A 80 27.66 0.78 51.52
C CYS A 80 28.39 1.89 52.27
N LYS A 81 28.13 3.15 51.94
CA LYS A 81 28.13 4.30 52.88
C LYS A 81 27.62 5.57 52.17
N ASN A 82 26.51 6.08 52.71
CA ASN A 82 26.04 7.46 52.71
C ASN A 82 25.79 8.14 51.35
N ALA A 83 24.59 7.93 50.81
CA ALA A 83 23.99 8.87 49.86
C ALA A 83 23.59 10.15 50.62
N PRO A 84 24.07 11.35 50.22
CA PRO A 84 23.51 12.58 50.74
C PRO A 84 22.08 12.71 50.23
N ALA A 85 21.17 12.99 51.15
CA ALA A 85 19.80 13.39 50.87
C ALA A 85 19.79 14.75 50.17
N ASN A 86 20.00 14.76 48.86
CA ASN A 86 19.73 15.92 48.02
C ASN A 86 18.41 15.68 47.28
N GLY A 87 17.31 15.94 48.01
CA GLY A 87 16.20 16.65 47.39
C GLY A 87 16.74 17.93 46.74
N ASP A 88 16.09 18.40 45.68
CA ASP A 88 16.33 19.70 45.03
C ASP A 88 17.23 19.80 43.79
N ILE A 89 17.54 18.69 43.09
CA ILE A 89 18.03 18.76 41.68
C ILE A 89 16.89 18.70 40.65
N ALA A 90 15.64 18.55 41.09
CA ALA A 90 14.46 18.59 40.22
C ALA A 90 13.93 20.02 40.00
N THR A 91 14.81 21.00 39.81
CA THR A 91 14.45 22.35 39.39
C THR A 91 13.99 22.36 37.92
N LYS A 92 12.70 22.06 37.74
CA LYS A 92 11.75 22.91 36.99
C LYS A 92 12.16 23.38 35.59
N ILE A 93 12.67 22.51 34.70
CA ILE A 93 12.59 22.80 33.25
C ILE A 93 11.13 22.66 32.83
N LYS A 94 10.35 23.74 32.92
CA LYS A 94 9.01 23.80 32.31
C LYS A 94 9.19 23.70 30.79
N SER A 95 8.91 22.54 30.23
CA SER A 95 8.86 22.36 28.77
C SER A 95 8.01 23.45 28.13
N LYS A 96 8.56 24.15 27.13
CA LYS A 96 7.87 25.18 26.34
C LYS A 96 6.65 24.63 25.59
N TYR A 97 6.60 23.31 25.37
CA TYR A 97 5.52 22.62 24.65
C TYR A 97 4.70 21.71 25.57
N PRO A 98 3.39 21.53 25.28
CA PRO A 98 2.55 20.59 26.02
C PRO A 98 3.01 19.15 25.80
N VAL A 99 2.72 18.28 26.78
CA VAL A 99 3.06 16.84 26.72
C VAL A 99 2.28 16.12 25.61
N ASN A 100 1.03 16.53 25.37
CA ASN A 100 0.21 16.05 24.27
C ASN A 100 -0.37 17.22 23.45
N SER A 101 -0.71 16.94 22.19
CA SER A 101 -1.40 17.91 21.32
C SER A 101 -2.91 17.93 21.60
N SER A 102 -3.56 19.05 21.31
CA SER A 102 -5.01 19.20 21.51
C SER A 102 -5.85 18.29 20.58
N ASN A 103 -7.08 17.95 21.00
CA ASN A 103 -8.02 17.16 20.19
C ASN A 103 -8.36 17.83 18.85
N THR A 104 -8.43 19.17 18.82
CA THR A 104 -8.67 19.94 17.59
C THR A 104 -7.66 19.59 16.51
N VAL A 105 -6.38 19.43 16.87
CA VAL A 105 -5.32 19.03 15.94
C VAL A 105 -5.56 17.61 15.41
N GLY A 106 -6.02 16.70 16.28
CA GLY A 106 -6.37 15.34 15.88
C GLY A 106 -7.53 15.30 14.88
N TYR A 107 -8.63 16.01 15.15
CA TYR A 107 -9.78 16.09 14.24
C TYR A 107 -9.47 16.80 12.93
N TRP A 108 -8.66 17.87 12.98
CA TRP A 108 -8.17 18.54 11.78
C TRP A 108 -7.40 17.58 10.86
N LEU A 109 -6.46 16.78 11.42
CA LEU A 109 -5.76 15.76 10.64
C LEU A 109 -6.69 14.69 10.06
N LEU A 110 -7.78 14.32 10.74
CA LEU A 110 -8.80 13.43 10.15
C LEU A 110 -9.49 14.10 8.96
N GLY A 111 -9.84 15.38 9.09
CA GLY A 111 -10.43 16.16 8.00
C GLY A 111 -9.51 16.22 6.77
N VAL A 112 -8.23 16.55 6.97
CA VAL A 112 -7.25 16.57 5.87
C VAL A 112 -6.99 15.17 5.31
N SER A 113 -7.01 14.12 6.15
CA SER A 113 -6.95 12.74 5.66
C SER A 113 -8.15 12.39 4.79
N GLY A 114 -9.35 12.88 5.13
CA GLY A 114 -10.55 12.76 4.30
C GLY A 114 -10.41 13.47 2.95
N LEU A 115 -9.79 14.65 2.91
CA LEU A 115 -9.46 15.32 1.65
C LEU A 115 -8.47 14.50 0.82
N VAL A 116 -7.44 13.91 1.44
CA VAL A 116 -6.49 13.02 0.74
C VAL A 116 -7.16 11.73 0.25
N PHE A 117 -8.12 11.18 1.00
CA PHE A 117 -8.95 10.08 0.52
C PHE A 117 -9.74 10.48 -0.74
N GLY A 118 -10.38 11.65 -0.72
CA GLY A 118 -11.12 12.18 -1.86
C GLY A 118 -10.25 12.43 -3.10
N ILE A 119 -9.08 13.07 -2.94
CA ILE A 119 -8.21 13.37 -4.09
C ILE A 119 -7.63 12.09 -4.71
N VAL A 120 -7.37 11.05 -3.92
CA VAL A 120 -6.90 9.77 -4.46
C VAL A 120 -7.96 9.18 -5.38
N ILE A 121 -9.23 9.18 -4.98
CA ILE A 121 -10.35 8.73 -5.83
C ILE A 121 -10.46 9.61 -7.08
N LEU A 122 -10.41 10.93 -6.93
CA LEU A 122 -10.45 11.87 -8.06
C LEU A 122 -9.28 11.66 -9.03
N GLY A 123 -8.08 11.38 -8.52
CA GLY A 123 -6.91 11.03 -9.33
C GLY A 123 -7.08 9.70 -10.05
N GLY A 124 -7.67 8.70 -9.38
CA GLY A 124 -8.06 7.44 -10.01
C GLY A 124 -9.04 7.64 -11.16
N LEU A 125 -10.07 8.48 -10.96
CA LEU A 125 -11.01 8.86 -12.01
C LEU A 125 -10.29 9.57 -13.17
N THR A 126 -9.43 10.55 -12.88
CA THR A 126 -8.64 11.28 -13.89
C THR A 126 -7.79 10.34 -14.74
N ARG A 127 -7.24 9.27 -14.16
CA ARG A 127 -6.52 8.22 -14.90
C ARG A 127 -7.46 7.33 -15.72
N LEU A 128 -8.59 6.93 -15.16
CA LEU A 128 -9.57 6.05 -15.80
C LEU A 128 -10.31 6.73 -16.97
N THR A 129 -10.44 8.06 -16.92
CA THR A 129 -10.95 8.90 -18.01
C THR A 129 -9.85 9.42 -18.93
N GLU A 130 -8.61 8.92 -18.80
CA GLU A 130 -7.46 9.31 -19.64
C GLU A 130 -7.28 10.84 -19.73
N SER A 131 -7.52 11.54 -18.63
CA SER A 131 -7.51 13.00 -18.57
C SER A 131 -6.23 13.56 -17.99
N GLY A 132 -5.30 12.72 -17.54
CA GLY A 132 -4.14 13.12 -16.73
C GLY A 132 -3.03 13.88 -17.45
N LEU A 133 -3.15 14.13 -18.76
CA LEU A 133 -2.18 14.84 -19.60
C LEU A 133 -2.83 15.94 -20.47
N SER A 134 -4.07 16.32 -20.14
CA SER A 134 -4.86 17.36 -20.83
C SER A 134 -4.34 18.79 -20.62
N ILE A 135 -3.62 19.05 -19.53
CA ILE A 135 -3.01 20.35 -19.20
C ILE A 135 -1.49 20.25 -19.35
N THR A 136 -0.97 20.80 -20.43
CA THR A 136 0.44 20.72 -20.83
C THR A 136 1.34 21.69 -20.05
N GLU A 137 0.78 22.78 -19.53
CA GLU A 137 1.54 23.81 -18.83
C GLU A 137 1.52 23.66 -17.31
N TRP A 138 2.66 23.95 -16.68
CA TRP A 138 2.76 24.01 -15.21
C TRP A 138 2.57 25.44 -14.71
N ARG A 139 1.32 25.76 -14.30
CA ARG A 139 0.95 27.06 -13.70
C ARG A 139 0.49 26.89 -12.24
N PRO A 140 1.41 26.93 -11.24
CA PRO A 140 1.06 26.65 -9.84
C PRO A 140 0.02 27.58 -9.23
N ILE A 141 0.10 28.87 -9.54
CA ILE A 141 -0.73 29.92 -8.94
C ILE A 141 -1.88 30.28 -9.90
N THR A 142 -1.57 30.78 -11.10
CA THR A 142 -2.55 31.27 -12.08
C THR A 142 -3.46 30.16 -12.62
N GLY A 143 -2.96 28.92 -12.69
CA GLY A 143 -3.77 27.75 -13.10
C GLY A 143 -4.77 27.27 -12.05
N SER A 144 -5.06 28.07 -11.01
CA SER A 144 -6.17 27.80 -10.07
C SER A 144 -7.52 28.28 -10.62
N ILE A 145 -7.51 29.23 -11.56
CA ILE A 145 -8.71 29.71 -12.26
C ILE A 145 -8.76 28.98 -13.62
N PRO A 146 -9.87 28.30 -13.96
CA PRO A 146 -10.00 27.66 -15.27
C PRO A 146 -10.29 28.71 -16.36
N PRO A 147 -10.17 28.38 -17.66
CA PRO A 147 -10.59 29.25 -18.75
C PRO A 147 -12.06 29.70 -18.56
N LEU A 148 -12.31 31.00 -18.66
CA LEU A 148 -13.63 31.59 -18.38
C LEU A 148 -14.36 32.00 -19.66
N THR A 149 -13.63 32.43 -20.68
CA THR A 149 -14.18 32.85 -21.97
C THR A 149 -14.05 31.76 -23.04
N HIS A 150 -14.83 31.87 -24.11
CA HIS A 150 -14.71 30.95 -25.25
C HIS A 150 -13.32 31.04 -25.90
N GLU A 151 -12.77 32.24 -26.01
CA GLU A 151 -11.43 32.50 -26.57
C GLU A 151 -10.33 31.82 -25.74
N ASP A 152 -10.41 31.88 -24.40
CA ASP A 152 -9.48 31.17 -23.52
C ASP A 152 -9.54 29.65 -23.73
N TRP A 153 -10.75 29.10 -23.89
CA TRP A 153 -10.94 27.67 -24.14
C TRP A 153 -10.36 27.22 -25.47
N VAL A 154 -10.54 28.01 -26.53
CA VAL A 154 -9.94 27.75 -27.83
C VAL A 154 -8.41 27.81 -27.71
N ALA A 155 -7.86 28.82 -27.05
CA ALA A 155 -6.41 28.96 -26.86
C ALA A 155 -5.78 27.77 -26.11
N GLU A 156 -6.41 27.28 -25.04
CA GLU A 156 -5.92 26.09 -24.33
C GLU A 156 -6.09 24.81 -25.16
N PHE A 157 -7.16 24.68 -25.93
CA PHE A 157 -7.36 23.53 -26.81
C PHE A 157 -6.32 23.49 -27.95
N GLU A 158 -5.95 24.63 -28.54
CA GLU A 158 -4.89 24.69 -29.55
C GLU A 158 -3.55 24.20 -28.99
N LYS A 159 -3.20 24.57 -27.74
CA LYS A 159 -2.01 24.01 -27.08
C LYS A 159 -2.11 22.50 -26.87
N TYR A 160 -3.31 22.01 -26.52
CA TYR A 160 -3.52 20.58 -26.36
C TYR A 160 -3.33 19.83 -27.69
N LYS A 161 -3.74 20.42 -28.82
CA LYS A 161 -3.55 19.83 -30.16
C LYS A 161 -2.08 19.62 -30.53
N GLU A 162 -1.19 20.44 -29.97
CA GLU A 162 0.25 20.30 -30.18
C GLU A 162 0.86 19.12 -29.40
N SER A 163 0.16 18.62 -28.36
CA SER A 163 0.65 17.55 -27.50
C SER A 163 0.73 16.19 -28.22
N PRO A 164 1.64 15.29 -27.78
CA PRO A 164 1.67 13.92 -28.29
C PRO A 164 0.37 13.15 -28.03
N GLU A 165 -0.30 13.42 -26.91
CA GLU A 165 -1.55 12.75 -26.54
C GLU A 165 -2.67 13.06 -27.54
N PHE A 166 -2.85 14.33 -27.92
CA PHE A 166 -3.81 14.68 -28.97
C PHE A 166 -3.44 14.04 -30.30
N LYS A 167 -2.17 14.17 -30.73
CA LYS A 167 -1.73 13.67 -32.04
C LYS A 167 -1.91 12.15 -32.20
N GLN A 168 -1.70 11.38 -31.13
CA GLN A 168 -1.69 9.91 -31.19
C GLN A 168 -2.99 9.26 -30.72
N LEU A 169 -3.68 9.83 -29.73
CA LEU A 169 -4.83 9.19 -29.07
C LEU A 169 -6.13 9.98 -29.27
N ASN A 170 -6.07 11.31 -29.14
CA ASN A 170 -7.27 12.15 -29.02
C ASN A 170 -7.52 13.08 -30.22
N SER A 171 -6.98 12.77 -31.40
CA SER A 171 -7.05 13.65 -32.60
C SER A 171 -8.48 13.91 -33.12
N HIS A 172 -9.45 13.15 -32.62
CA HIS A 172 -10.85 13.18 -33.02
C HIS A 172 -11.75 13.95 -32.04
N ILE A 173 -11.24 14.39 -30.87
CA ILE A 173 -12.09 14.99 -29.85
C ILE A 173 -12.48 16.44 -30.21
N THR A 174 -13.68 16.82 -29.80
CA THR A 174 -14.21 18.18 -29.91
C THR A 174 -13.77 19.08 -28.76
N LEU A 175 -14.01 20.39 -28.87
CA LEU A 175 -13.73 21.34 -27.77
C LEU A 175 -14.52 20.99 -26.50
N ASP A 176 -15.74 20.48 -26.60
CA ASP A 176 -16.55 20.12 -25.44
C ASP A 176 -16.07 18.84 -24.75
N GLU A 177 -15.57 17.87 -25.52
CA GLU A 177 -14.88 16.69 -24.97
C GLU A 177 -13.54 17.07 -24.32
N TYR A 178 -12.82 18.03 -24.91
CA TYR A 178 -11.61 18.60 -24.31
C TYR A 178 -11.90 19.27 -22.96
N LYS A 179 -12.97 20.06 -22.84
CA LYS A 179 -13.38 20.66 -21.55
C LYS A 179 -13.58 19.60 -20.48
N PHE A 180 -14.17 18.45 -20.80
CA PHE A 180 -14.37 17.38 -19.84
C PHE A 180 -13.04 16.85 -19.28
N ILE A 181 -12.10 16.48 -20.15
CA ILE A 181 -10.79 15.96 -19.70
C ILE A 181 -10.00 17.05 -18.97
N PHE A 182 -10.05 18.30 -19.44
CA PHE A 182 -9.44 19.44 -18.76
C PHE A 182 -9.98 19.62 -17.34
N PHE A 183 -11.30 19.58 -17.15
CA PHE A 183 -11.91 19.78 -15.82
C PHE A 183 -11.57 18.67 -14.85
N MET A 184 -11.43 17.42 -15.31
CA MET A 184 -10.99 16.31 -14.47
C MET A 184 -9.59 16.57 -13.92
N GLU A 185 -8.65 16.93 -14.79
CA GLU A 185 -7.27 17.20 -14.40
C GLU A 185 -7.14 18.49 -13.55
N TRP A 186 -7.80 19.57 -13.97
CA TRP A 186 -7.83 20.84 -13.26
C TRP A 186 -8.39 20.65 -11.85
N SER A 187 -9.50 19.92 -11.69
CA SER A 187 -10.11 19.64 -10.39
C SER A 187 -9.14 18.86 -9.50
N HIS A 188 -8.48 17.84 -10.03
CA HIS A 188 -7.47 17.08 -9.30
C HIS A 188 -6.32 17.99 -8.81
N ARG A 189 -5.77 18.84 -9.69
CA ARG A 189 -4.72 19.80 -9.36
C ARG A 189 -5.18 20.85 -8.35
N LEU A 190 -6.38 21.38 -8.47
CA LEU A 190 -6.96 22.35 -7.54
C LEU A 190 -7.11 21.74 -6.13
N VAL A 191 -7.68 20.54 -6.03
CA VAL A 191 -7.84 19.85 -4.75
C VAL A 191 -6.47 19.59 -4.11
N ALA A 192 -5.44 19.26 -4.89
CA ALA A 192 -4.08 19.09 -4.36
C ALA A 192 -3.54 20.38 -3.71
N ARG A 193 -3.76 21.54 -4.34
CA ARG A 193 -3.39 22.85 -3.79
C ARG A 193 -4.15 23.14 -2.50
N VAL A 194 -5.45 22.89 -2.47
CA VAL A 194 -6.29 23.07 -1.27
C VAL A 194 -5.81 22.18 -0.12
N ILE A 195 -5.46 20.92 -0.40
CA ILE A 195 -4.85 20.01 0.60
C ILE A 195 -3.54 20.59 1.12
N GLY A 196 -2.69 21.12 0.23
CA GLY A 196 -1.45 21.76 0.63
C GLY A 196 -1.66 22.92 1.61
N LEU A 197 -2.59 23.82 1.28
CA LEU A 197 -2.93 24.96 2.14
C LEU A 197 -3.54 24.52 3.48
N THR A 198 -4.49 23.58 3.44
CA THR A 198 -5.19 23.06 4.62
C THR A 198 -4.32 22.19 5.53
N LEU A 199 -3.21 21.65 5.02
CA LEU A 199 -2.20 20.97 5.83
C LEU A 199 -1.16 21.94 6.40
N VAL A 200 -0.57 22.79 5.55
CA VAL A 200 0.60 23.60 5.94
C VAL A 200 0.21 24.78 6.83
N LEU A 201 -0.81 25.56 6.45
CA LEU A 201 -1.17 26.78 7.21
C LEU A 201 -1.65 26.46 8.63
N PRO A 202 -2.58 25.49 8.84
CA PRO A 202 -2.98 25.14 10.20
C PRO A 202 -1.86 24.47 11.00
N ALA A 203 -0.96 23.71 10.37
CA ALA A 203 0.21 23.14 11.06
C ALA A 203 1.09 24.25 11.67
N ILE A 204 1.41 25.29 10.89
CA ILE A 204 2.18 26.44 11.34
C ILE A 204 1.44 27.16 12.47
N TYR A 205 0.15 27.45 12.27
CA TYR A 205 -0.69 28.10 13.29
C TYR A 205 -0.69 27.32 14.61
N PHE A 206 -0.91 26.00 14.57
CA PHE A 206 -0.96 25.17 15.77
C PHE A 206 0.39 25.11 16.50
N ALA A 207 1.51 25.08 15.75
CA ALA A 207 2.85 25.11 16.30
C ALA A 207 3.14 26.45 17.01
N VAL A 208 2.83 27.58 16.36
CA VAL A 208 3.02 28.93 16.91
C VAL A 208 2.15 29.14 18.16
N ARG A 209 0.89 28.69 18.12
CA ARG A 209 -0.04 28.76 19.27
C ARG A 209 0.23 27.71 20.35
N LYS A 210 1.31 26.92 20.24
CA LYS A 210 1.69 25.87 21.20
C LYS A 210 0.57 24.86 21.47
N LYS A 211 -0.31 24.61 20.50
CA LYS A 211 -1.38 23.59 20.58
C LYS A 211 -0.88 22.17 20.29
N THR A 212 0.41 22.05 19.94
CA THR A 212 1.08 20.81 19.55
C THR A 212 2.30 20.51 20.42
N SER A 213 2.54 19.21 20.67
CA SER A 213 3.78 18.76 21.32
C SER A 213 4.97 18.78 20.34
N ALA A 214 6.19 18.89 20.86
CA ALA A 214 7.42 18.89 20.03
C ALA A 214 7.59 17.61 19.19
N HIS A 215 7.08 16.48 19.68
CA HIS A 215 7.02 15.22 18.93
C HIS A 215 6.10 15.32 17.71
N MET A 216 4.94 15.96 17.85
CA MET A 216 4.01 16.14 16.72
C MET A 216 4.51 17.17 15.71
N ASN A 217 5.19 18.24 16.15
CA ASN A 217 5.80 19.20 15.23
C ASN A 217 6.83 18.53 14.30
N ARG A 218 7.66 17.63 14.83
CA ARG A 218 8.59 16.83 14.00
C ARG A 218 7.86 15.97 12.97
N ARG A 219 6.73 15.37 13.34
CA ARG A 219 5.89 14.64 12.38
C ARG A 219 5.30 15.55 11.31
N PHE A 220 4.86 16.75 11.68
CA PHE A 220 4.29 17.70 10.71
C PHE A 220 5.31 18.17 9.69
N ILE A 221 6.58 18.35 10.09
CA ILE A 221 7.67 18.58 9.15
C ILE A 221 7.79 17.40 8.18
N GLY A 222 7.82 16.17 8.69
CA GLY A 222 7.88 14.97 7.83
C GLY A 222 6.70 14.85 6.87
N LEU A 223 5.47 15.14 7.33
CA LEU A 223 4.27 15.15 6.49
C LEU A 223 4.32 16.28 5.45
N GLY A 224 4.83 17.46 5.80
CA GLY A 224 5.03 18.57 4.89
C GLY A 224 6.05 18.26 3.80
N LEU A 225 7.16 17.59 4.15
CA LEU A 225 8.15 17.11 3.18
C LEU A 225 7.56 16.05 2.25
N LEU A 226 6.74 15.13 2.77
CA LEU A 226 6.08 14.12 1.97
C LEU A 226 5.01 14.72 1.02
N LEU A 227 4.33 15.78 1.45
CA LEU A 227 3.43 16.57 0.62
C LEU A 227 4.21 17.33 -0.49
N ALA A 228 5.38 17.89 -0.18
CA ALA A 228 6.23 18.52 -1.20
C ALA A 228 6.73 17.48 -2.22
N LEU A 229 7.13 16.30 -1.75
CA LEU A 229 7.49 15.17 -2.60
C LEU A 229 6.31 14.73 -3.49
N GLN A 230 5.08 14.77 -2.97
CA GLN A 230 3.88 14.50 -3.77
C GLN A 230 3.75 15.45 -4.97
N GLY A 231 3.94 16.76 -4.75
CA GLY A 231 3.95 17.74 -5.84
C GLY A 231 5.07 17.50 -6.84
N ALA A 232 6.28 17.19 -6.36
CA ALA A 232 7.43 16.89 -7.21
C ALA A 232 7.22 15.63 -8.08
N VAL A 233 6.68 14.55 -7.49
CA VAL A 233 6.36 13.32 -8.23
C VAL A 233 5.19 13.54 -9.20
N GLY A 234 4.18 14.33 -8.83
CA GLY A 234 3.08 14.68 -9.72
C GLY A 234 3.54 15.48 -10.94
N TRP A 235 4.42 16.48 -10.73
CA TRP A 235 5.07 17.18 -11.84
C TRP A 235 5.89 16.23 -12.71
N TRP A 236 6.68 15.35 -12.08
CA TRP A 236 7.46 14.34 -12.81
C TRP A 236 6.56 13.45 -13.67
N MET A 237 5.42 12.97 -13.18
CA MET A 237 4.47 12.17 -13.97
C MET A 237 4.02 12.85 -15.26
N VAL A 238 3.64 14.13 -15.19
CA VAL A 238 3.11 14.88 -16.34
C VAL A 238 4.20 15.23 -17.33
N TYR A 239 5.29 15.86 -16.87
CA TYR A 239 6.43 16.24 -17.72
C TYR A 239 6.91 15.06 -18.58
N SER A 240 6.97 13.92 -17.93
CA SER A 240 7.56 12.71 -18.47
C SER A 240 6.59 11.82 -19.26
N GLY A 241 5.30 12.18 -19.28
CA GLY A 241 4.27 11.63 -20.16
C GLY A 241 4.10 12.44 -21.45
N LEU A 242 4.61 13.68 -21.49
CA LEU A 242 4.58 14.57 -22.66
C LEU A 242 5.93 14.65 -23.40
N ASP A 243 7.03 14.23 -22.78
CA ASP A 243 8.37 14.23 -23.37
C ASP A 243 8.58 13.09 -24.39
N GLN A 244 8.73 13.45 -25.67
CA GLN A 244 8.82 12.48 -26.77
C GLN A 244 10.00 11.51 -26.61
N LYS A 245 11.17 12.00 -26.18
CA LYS A 245 12.35 11.14 -25.96
C LYS A 245 12.06 10.02 -24.97
N GLN A 246 11.40 10.34 -23.87
CA GLN A 246 11.04 9.34 -22.86
C GLN A 246 9.92 8.39 -23.30
N LEU A 247 9.04 8.82 -24.20
CA LEU A 247 8.04 7.93 -24.80
C LEU A 247 8.73 6.93 -25.74
N ASP A 248 9.67 7.41 -26.55
CA ASP A 248 10.45 6.59 -27.49
C ASP A 248 11.34 5.58 -26.75
N ASP A 249 12.05 6.00 -25.69
CA ASP A 249 12.91 5.15 -24.85
C ASP A 249 12.14 3.98 -24.21
N ARG A 250 10.82 4.13 -24.03
CA ARG A 250 9.94 3.12 -23.43
C ARG A 250 9.03 2.44 -24.43
N LYS A 251 9.09 2.83 -25.72
CA LYS A 251 8.21 2.32 -26.78
C LYS A 251 6.74 2.35 -26.36
N SER A 252 6.31 3.44 -25.71
CA SER A 252 4.97 3.55 -25.11
C SER A 252 4.16 4.67 -25.74
N LYS A 253 2.84 4.48 -25.83
CA LYS A 253 1.87 5.56 -26.08
C LYS A 253 2.05 6.71 -25.05
N PRO A 254 1.60 7.94 -25.36
CA PRO A 254 1.62 9.08 -24.43
C PRO A 254 0.79 8.79 -23.17
N THR A 255 1.41 8.14 -22.19
CA THR A 255 0.79 7.80 -20.92
C THR A 255 1.81 7.90 -19.79
N VAL A 256 1.29 8.07 -18.58
CA VAL A 256 2.12 8.00 -17.40
C VAL A 256 2.50 6.55 -17.14
N SER A 257 3.81 6.26 -17.10
CA SER A 257 4.30 4.94 -16.74
C SER A 257 3.75 4.46 -15.40
N GLN A 258 3.39 3.19 -15.35
CA GLN A 258 2.92 2.47 -14.17
C GLN A 258 3.84 2.64 -12.95
N TYR A 259 5.16 2.75 -13.16
CA TYR A 259 6.12 3.01 -12.08
C TYR A 259 5.89 4.39 -11.45
N ARG A 260 5.70 5.43 -12.26
CA ARG A 260 5.51 6.80 -11.79
C ARG A 260 4.13 6.96 -11.14
N LEU A 261 3.10 6.41 -11.78
CA LEU A 261 1.75 6.36 -11.24
C LEU A 261 1.73 5.68 -9.86
N THR A 262 2.32 4.50 -9.74
CA THR A 262 2.35 3.76 -8.47
C THR A 262 3.23 4.44 -7.42
N THR A 263 4.32 5.09 -7.83
CA THR A 263 5.15 5.91 -6.91
C THR A 263 4.35 7.07 -6.34
N HIS A 264 3.60 7.78 -7.17
CA HIS A 264 2.74 8.88 -6.74
C HIS A 264 1.61 8.39 -5.83
N LEU A 265 0.91 7.32 -6.22
CA LEU A 265 -0.11 6.70 -5.40
C LEU A 265 0.45 6.24 -4.04
N GLY A 266 1.62 5.60 -4.04
CA GLY A 266 2.29 5.11 -2.83
C GLY A 266 2.68 6.23 -1.88
N ALA A 267 3.25 7.32 -2.37
CA ALA A 267 3.57 8.47 -1.53
C ALA A 267 2.29 9.17 -1.00
N ALA A 268 1.18 9.19 -1.76
CA ALA A 268 -0.10 9.68 -1.27
C ALA A 268 -0.68 8.79 -0.15
N PHE A 269 -0.57 7.46 -0.30
CA PHE A 269 -0.96 6.50 0.73
C PHE A 269 -0.10 6.63 1.99
N LEU A 270 1.22 6.84 1.86
CA LEU A 270 2.09 7.07 3.00
C LEU A 270 1.75 8.37 3.73
N LEU A 271 1.42 9.45 2.99
CA LEU A 271 0.95 10.71 3.58
C LEU A 271 -0.35 10.50 4.34
N TYR A 272 -1.33 9.84 3.70
CA TYR A 272 -2.60 9.46 4.30
C TYR A 272 -2.43 8.65 5.59
N MET A 273 -1.64 7.58 5.54
CA MET A 273 -1.34 6.74 6.71
C MET A 273 -0.64 7.53 7.82
N GLY A 274 0.32 8.39 7.47
CA GLY A 274 1.05 9.22 8.44
C GLY A 274 0.13 10.20 9.17
N MET A 275 -0.80 10.84 8.44
CA MET A 275 -1.79 11.74 9.02
C MET A 275 -2.79 11.00 9.91
N LEU A 276 -3.36 9.89 9.44
CA LEU A 276 -4.28 9.07 10.22
C LEU A 276 -3.62 8.53 11.49
N TRP A 277 -2.42 7.96 11.38
CA TRP A 277 -1.69 7.44 12.52
C TRP A 277 -1.43 8.54 13.57
N THR A 278 -1.05 9.73 13.10
CA THR A 278 -0.81 10.88 13.97
C THR A 278 -2.10 11.37 14.63
N SER A 279 -3.21 11.40 13.89
CA SER A 279 -4.52 11.73 14.45
C SER A 279 -4.97 10.73 15.51
N PHE A 280 -4.95 9.43 15.20
CA PHE A 280 -5.34 8.38 16.14
C PHE A 280 -4.49 8.41 17.40
N GLU A 281 -3.19 8.69 17.28
CA GLU A 281 -2.30 8.87 18.42
C GLU A 281 -2.74 10.03 19.32
N ILE A 282 -2.99 11.22 18.75
CA ILE A 282 -3.41 12.41 19.51
C ILE A 282 -4.73 12.16 20.23
N LEU A 283 -5.76 11.69 19.50
CA LEU A 283 -7.11 11.50 20.03
C LEU A 283 -7.15 10.40 21.10
N LYS A 284 -6.43 9.30 20.90
CA LYS A 284 -6.36 8.20 21.86
C LYS A 284 -5.65 8.64 23.15
N GLU A 285 -4.54 9.37 23.03
CA GLU A 285 -3.81 9.86 24.20
C GLU A 285 -4.62 10.89 25.00
N ASN A 286 -5.36 11.79 24.33
CA ASN A 286 -6.27 12.70 25.00
C ASN A 286 -7.43 11.97 25.68
N SER A 287 -7.97 10.92 25.06
CA SER A 287 -8.99 10.07 25.69
C SER A 287 -8.45 9.39 26.96
N TRP A 288 -7.18 8.97 26.97
CA TRP A 288 -6.56 8.41 28.16
C TRP A 288 -6.33 9.45 29.27
N ILE A 289 -5.91 10.66 28.91
CA ILE A 289 -5.72 11.77 29.85
C ILE A 289 -7.06 12.19 30.49
N LYS A 290 -8.16 12.23 29.71
CA LYS A 290 -9.50 12.58 30.20
C LYS A 290 -10.06 11.56 31.21
N SER A 291 -9.66 10.29 31.13
CA SER A 291 -10.19 9.22 31.99
C SER A 291 -9.08 8.26 32.44
N PRO A 292 -8.20 8.70 33.36
CA PRO A 292 -6.97 7.97 33.71
C PRO A 292 -7.22 6.62 34.40
N GLU A 293 -8.32 6.43 35.12
CA GLU A 293 -8.69 5.13 35.72
C GLU A 293 -9.00 4.07 34.65
N LYS A 294 -9.90 4.39 33.70
CA LYS A 294 -10.23 3.52 32.55
C LYS A 294 -9.01 3.31 31.65
N ALA A 295 -8.19 4.35 31.50
CA ALA A 295 -6.96 4.28 30.72
C ALA A 295 -5.97 3.27 31.33
N ALA A 296 -5.80 3.25 32.65
CA ALA A 296 -4.85 2.34 33.30
C ALA A 296 -5.17 0.86 33.05
N GLN A 297 -6.45 0.47 33.11
CA GLN A 297 -6.87 -0.90 32.78
C GLN A 297 -6.56 -1.26 31.33
N THR A 298 -6.84 -0.34 30.40
CA THR A 298 -6.54 -0.54 28.98
C THR A 298 -5.04 -0.62 28.73
N ILE A 299 -4.25 0.25 29.38
CA ILE A 299 -2.80 0.30 29.25
C ILE A 299 -2.17 -0.97 29.82
N ALA A 300 -2.64 -1.49 30.95
CA ALA A 300 -2.15 -2.75 31.51
C ALA A 300 -2.31 -3.91 30.51
N LYS A 301 -3.47 -4.01 29.85
CA LYS A 301 -3.66 -4.98 28.75
C LYS A 301 -2.68 -4.70 27.61
N LEU A 302 -2.56 -3.45 27.17
CA LEU A 302 -1.66 -3.04 26.09
C LEU A 302 -0.17 -3.21 26.40
N GLU A 303 0.24 -3.31 27.66
CA GLU A 303 1.63 -3.54 28.05
C GLU A 303 1.98 -5.03 28.10
N SER A 304 0.97 -5.91 28.23
CA SER A 304 1.15 -7.35 28.29
C SER A 304 2.01 -7.89 27.12
N PRO A 305 2.97 -8.80 27.41
CA PRO A 305 3.78 -9.44 26.38
C PRO A 305 2.95 -10.32 25.45
N LEU A 306 1.80 -10.83 25.91
CA LEU A 306 0.87 -11.66 25.13
C LEU A 306 0.30 -10.92 23.90
N LEU A 307 0.35 -9.58 23.87
CA LEU A 307 -0.09 -8.78 22.73
C LEU A 307 0.97 -8.60 21.65
N LYS A 308 2.21 -9.05 21.87
CA LYS A 308 3.30 -8.97 20.88
C LYS A 308 2.96 -9.61 19.53
N PRO A 309 2.41 -10.85 19.46
CA PRO A 309 1.99 -11.44 18.18
C PRO A 309 0.93 -10.59 17.47
N PHE A 310 -0.10 -10.10 18.18
CA PHE A 310 -1.15 -9.27 17.58
C PHE A 310 -0.63 -7.94 17.03
N ARG A 311 0.35 -7.31 17.69
CA ARG A 311 0.99 -6.10 17.18
C ARG A 311 1.76 -6.38 15.88
N ARG A 312 2.54 -7.46 15.84
CA ARG A 312 3.26 -7.88 14.62
C ARG A 312 2.30 -8.19 13.50
N LEU A 313 1.25 -8.96 13.78
CA LEU A 313 0.18 -9.27 12.84
C LEU A 313 -0.49 -8.00 12.33
N SER A 314 -0.82 -7.04 13.19
CA SER A 314 -1.46 -5.79 12.77
C SER A 314 -0.58 -4.96 11.83
N LEU A 315 0.73 -4.92 12.06
CA LEU A 315 1.68 -4.23 11.17
C LEU A 315 1.87 -5.00 9.86
N PHE A 316 1.89 -6.33 9.92
CA PHE A 316 1.93 -7.18 8.74
C PHE A 316 0.69 -6.98 7.86
N LEU A 317 -0.52 -6.92 8.45
CA LEU A 317 -1.74 -6.63 7.70
C LEU A 317 -1.69 -5.26 7.03
N VAL A 318 -1.21 -4.23 7.73
CA VAL A 318 -1.01 -2.89 7.13
C VAL A 318 -0.05 -2.97 5.94
N ALA A 319 1.10 -3.63 6.09
CA ALA A 319 2.09 -3.78 5.03
C ALA A 319 1.53 -4.57 3.84
N LEU A 320 0.90 -5.72 4.09
CA LEU A 320 0.32 -6.57 3.06
C LEU A 320 -0.78 -5.82 2.28
N THR A 321 -1.72 -5.17 2.97
CA THR A 321 -2.76 -4.37 2.32
C THR A 321 -2.16 -3.22 1.50
N PHE A 322 -1.12 -2.55 2.00
CA PHE A 322 -0.42 -1.51 1.25
C PHE A 322 0.23 -2.07 -0.02
N VAL A 323 0.97 -3.18 0.07
CA VAL A 323 1.60 -3.83 -1.11
C VAL A 323 0.54 -4.28 -2.12
N THR A 324 -0.57 -4.86 -1.68
CA THR A 324 -1.69 -5.25 -2.55
C THR A 324 -2.33 -4.05 -3.25
N ALA A 325 -2.47 -2.91 -2.55
CA ALA A 325 -2.96 -1.68 -3.17
C ALA A 325 -1.96 -1.14 -4.22
N MET A 326 -0.65 -1.21 -3.95
CA MET A 326 0.38 -0.79 -4.90
C MET A 326 0.43 -1.69 -6.14
N SER A 327 0.28 -3.00 -6.00
CA SER A 327 0.17 -3.89 -7.17
C SER A 327 -1.09 -3.58 -7.99
N GLY A 328 -2.18 -3.16 -7.36
CA GLY A 328 -3.37 -2.64 -8.06
C GLY A 328 -3.09 -1.35 -8.85
N GLY A 329 -2.25 -0.46 -8.31
CA GLY A 329 -1.77 0.73 -9.03
C GLY A 329 -0.99 0.38 -10.30
N MET A 330 -0.18 -0.70 -10.27
CA MET A 330 0.53 -1.21 -11.44
C MET A 330 -0.44 -1.79 -12.49
N VAL A 331 -1.45 -2.54 -12.05
CA VAL A 331 -2.52 -3.05 -12.93
C VAL A 331 -3.25 -1.91 -13.64
N ALA A 332 -3.61 -0.86 -12.91
CA ALA A 332 -4.27 0.33 -13.49
C ALA A 332 -3.34 1.10 -14.44
N GLY A 333 -2.04 1.19 -14.12
CA GLY A 333 -1.05 1.85 -14.97
C GLY A 333 -0.87 1.18 -16.33
N LEU A 334 -0.87 -0.16 -16.36
CA LEU A 334 -0.70 -0.97 -17.58
C LEU A 334 -2.00 -1.27 -18.32
N ASP A 335 -3.14 -0.74 -17.87
CA ASP A 335 -4.48 -1.14 -18.37
C ASP A 335 -4.72 -2.68 -18.26
N ALA A 336 -4.01 -3.36 -17.36
CA ALA A 336 -3.96 -4.82 -17.27
C ALA A 336 -5.28 -5.46 -16.77
N GLY A 337 -6.22 -4.65 -16.27
CA GLY A 337 -7.55 -5.11 -15.89
C GLY A 337 -8.42 -5.57 -17.07
N LEU A 338 -8.02 -5.27 -18.30
CA LEU A 338 -8.73 -5.64 -19.54
C LEU A 338 -8.18 -6.90 -20.22
N ILE A 339 -7.16 -7.56 -19.64
CA ILE A 339 -6.48 -8.69 -20.30
C ILE A 339 -7.26 -9.99 -20.08
N TYR A 340 -7.35 -10.47 -18.84
CA TYR A 340 -8.22 -11.59 -18.48
C TYR A 340 -9.37 -11.11 -17.61
N ASN A 341 -10.60 -11.40 -18.02
CA ASN A 341 -11.81 -10.95 -17.32
C ASN A 341 -12.65 -12.10 -16.73
N THR A 342 -12.05 -13.29 -16.60
CA THR A 342 -12.58 -14.46 -15.88
C THR A 342 -12.00 -14.56 -14.46
N PHE A 343 -12.73 -15.22 -13.55
CA PHE A 343 -12.30 -15.53 -12.18
C PHE A 343 -12.99 -16.81 -11.69
N PRO A 344 -12.31 -17.72 -10.96
CA PRO A 344 -10.93 -17.64 -10.45
C PRO A 344 -9.86 -17.94 -11.49
N THR A 345 -10.24 -18.49 -12.64
CA THR A 345 -9.34 -18.84 -13.74
C THR A 345 -8.82 -17.59 -14.49
N MET A 346 -7.70 -17.75 -15.20
CA MET A 346 -7.09 -16.72 -16.05
C MET A 346 -6.89 -17.29 -17.45
N SER A 347 -8.00 -17.60 -18.10
CA SER A 347 -8.02 -18.13 -19.46
C SER A 347 -9.26 -17.66 -20.20
N ASN A 348 -9.15 -17.59 -21.52
CA ASN A 348 -10.28 -17.41 -22.41
C ASN A 348 -11.14 -18.68 -22.32
N GLY A 349 -12.37 -18.58 -21.83
CA GLY A 349 -13.28 -19.73 -21.63
C GLY A 349 -13.18 -20.44 -20.28
N GLY A 350 -12.22 -20.08 -19.42
CA GLY A 350 -12.15 -20.58 -18.03
C GLY A 350 -11.55 -21.98 -17.86
N GLU A 351 -10.88 -22.52 -18.87
CA GLU A 351 -10.33 -23.88 -18.89
C GLU A 351 -9.02 -24.02 -18.09
N GLN A 352 -8.24 -22.94 -17.95
CA GLN A 352 -6.93 -22.94 -17.28
C GLN A 352 -6.88 -21.92 -16.13
N TRP A 353 -6.26 -22.33 -15.01
CA TRP A 353 -6.10 -21.50 -13.81
C TRP A 353 -5.12 -20.35 -14.00
N PHE A 354 -4.06 -20.58 -14.76
CA PHE A 354 -2.99 -19.63 -15.02
C PHE A 354 -2.70 -19.53 -16.52
N PRO A 355 -2.29 -18.36 -17.03
CA PRO A 355 -1.80 -18.23 -18.40
C PRO A 355 -0.57 -19.11 -18.64
N ASN A 356 -0.27 -19.39 -19.91
CA ASN A 356 0.91 -20.17 -20.27
C ASN A 356 2.21 -19.48 -19.88
N ASN A 357 3.27 -20.26 -19.60
CA ASN A 357 4.58 -19.72 -19.19
C ASN A 357 5.16 -18.74 -20.21
N ASN A 358 4.91 -18.95 -21.51
CA ASN A 358 5.37 -18.05 -22.57
C ASN A 358 4.69 -16.66 -22.49
N GLU A 359 3.46 -16.60 -21.97
CA GLU A 359 2.75 -15.35 -21.74
C GLU A 359 3.17 -14.69 -20.42
N LEU A 360 3.50 -15.48 -19.39
CA LEU A 360 3.95 -14.97 -18.10
C LEU A 360 5.40 -14.45 -18.12
N PHE A 361 6.26 -15.08 -18.92
CA PHE A 361 7.69 -14.77 -19.04
C PHE A 361 8.05 -14.58 -20.51
N SER A 362 7.45 -13.59 -21.15
CA SER A 362 7.69 -13.31 -22.56
C SER A 362 9.02 -12.56 -22.75
N PRO A 363 9.87 -12.98 -23.70
CA PRO A 363 11.12 -12.29 -24.02
C PRO A 363 10.88 -10.91 -24.64
N VAL A 364 9.66 -10.60 -25.11
CA VAL A 364 9.29 -9.28 -25.66
C VAL A 364 9.48 -8.15 -24.65
N PHE A 365 9.34 -8.46 -23.35
CA PHE A 365 9.54 -7.47 -22.30
C PHE A 365 11.01 -7.30 -21.89
N ALA A 366 11.92 -8.21 -22.28
CA ALA A 366 13.34 -8.03 -22.03
C ALA A 366 13.88 -6.86 -22.89
N ARG A 367 14.72 -6.01 -22.30
CA ARG A 367 15.35 -4.89 -23.04
C ARG A 367 16.83 -5.09 -23.27
N LYS A 368 17.47 -5.96 -22.48
CA LYS A 368 18.85 -6.36 -22.71
C LYS A 368 18.91 -7.51 -23.72
N GLU A 369 19.93 -7.49 -24.56
CA GLU A 369 20.18 -8.56 -25.53
C GLU A 369 20.39 -9.92 -24.87
N ASP A 370 21.00 -9.94 -23.67
CA ASP A 370 21.24 -11.14 -22.87
C ASP A 370 20.00 -11.68 -22.12
N GLN A 371 18.85 -11.00 -22.24
CA GLN A 371 17.60 -11.31 -21.55
C GLN A 371 17.70 -11.41 -20.02
N SER A 372 18.78 -10.90 -19.40
CA SER A 372 18.99 -10.97 -17.95
C SER A 372 17.94 -10.17 -17.15
N ASP A 373 17.24 -9.24 -17.82
CA ASP A 373 16.16 -8.44 -17.24
C ASP A 373 14.75 -9.01 -17.44
N MET A 374 14.61 -10.17 -18.09
CA MET A 374 13.31 -10.77 -18.44
C MET A 374 12.41 -10.97 -17.22
N ILE A 375 12.93 -11.50 -16.12
CA ILE A 375 12.12 -11.87 -14.95
C ILE A 375 11.47 -10.64 -14.31
N TRP A 376 12.27 -9.63 -13.94
CA TRP A 376 11.74 -8.48 -13.24
C TRP A 376 10.89 -7.59 -14.16
N ARG A 377 11.22 -7.51 -15.45
CA ARG A 377 10.39 -6.77 -16.41
C ARG A 377 9.05 -7.44 -16.63
N ASN A 378 8.99 -8.77 -16.74
CA ASN A 378 7.70 -9.45 -16.79
C ASN A 378 6.90 -9.22 -15.49
N LEU A 379 7.56 -9.22 -14.32
CA LEU A 379 6.88 -8.99 -13.05
C LEU A 379 6.22 -7.59 -12.92
N PHE A 380 6.72 -6.58 -13.63
CA PHE A 380 6.30 -5.17 -13.46
C PHE A 380 5.85 -4.44 -14.74
N GLU A 381 6.10 -4.99 -15.92
CA GLU A 381 5.78 -4.40 -17.23
C GLU A 381 4.87 -5.31 -18.07
N ASN A 382 4.87 -6.63 -17.84
CA ASN A 382 3.96 -7.54 -18.55
C ASN A 382 2.55 -7.47 -17.93
N PRO A 383 1.53 -6.99 -18.67
CA PRO A 383 0.17 -6.84 -18.16
C PRO A 383 -0.41 -8.14 -17.59
N THR A 384 -0.19 -9.28 -18.26
CA THR A 384 -0.68 -10.59 -17.85
C THR A 384 -0.10 -10.99 -16.50
N THR A 385 1.22 -10.88 -16.35
CA THR A 385 1.93 -11.26 -15.12
C THR A 385 1.60 -10.31 -13.97
N VAL A 386 1.53 -9.01 -14.23
CA VAL A 386 1.14 -8.00 -13.23
C VAL A 386 -0.30 -8.24 -12.73
N GLN A 387 -1.22 -8.57 -13.64
CA GLN A 387 -2.59 -8.92 -13.27
C GLN A 387 -2.63 -10.17 -12.39
N LEU A 388 -1.88 -11.22 -12.73
CA LEU A 388 -1.78 -12.44 -11.93
C LEU A 388 -1.21 -12.15 -10.53
N VAL A 389 -0.10 -11.41 -10.44
CA VAL A 389 0.52 -11.01 -9.17
C VAL A 389 -0.47 -10.28 -8.27
N HIS A 390 -1.22 -9.34 -8.83
CA HIS A 390 -2.24 -8.61 -8.07
C HIS A 390 -3.35 -9.55 -7.56
N ARG A 391 -3.84 -10.48 -8.39
CA ARG A 391 -4.84 -11.49 -7.97
C ARG A 391 -4.32 -12.37 -6.83
N ILE A 392 -3.09 -12.87 -6.92
CA ILE A 392 -2.45 -13.67 -5.87
C ILE A 392 -2.31 -12.85 -4.57
N LEU A 393 -1.88 -11.59 -4.66
CA LEU A 393 -1.78 -10.70 -3.50
C LEU A 393 -3.17 -10.39 -2.89
N ALA A 394 -4.20 -10.22 -3.71
CA ALA A 394 -5.56 -9.99 -3.25
C ALA A 394 -6.13 -11.21 -2.50
N ILE A 395 -5.99 -12.41 -3.05
CA ILE A 395 -6.38 -13.67 -2.40
C ILE A 395 -5.58 -13.86 -1.10
N SER A 396 -4.27 -13.65 -1.15
CA SER A 396 -3.40 -13.75 0.04
C SER A 396 -3.81 -12.76 1.13
N THR A 397 -4.19 -11.54 0.75
CA THR A 397 -4.68 -10.50 1.68
C THR A 397 -5.99 -10.93 2.31
N PHE A 398 -6.96 -11.39 1.52
CA PHE A 398 -8.25 -11.88 2.02
C PHE A 398 -8.06 -13.03 3.01
N THR A 399 -7.32 -14.07 2.62
CA THR A 399 -7.08 -15.25 3.47
C THR A 399 -6.32 -14.89 4.74
N THR A 400 -5.34 -13.97 4.66
CA THR A 400 -4.60 -13.50 5.85
C THR A 400 -5.50 -12.71 6.80
N VAL A 401 -6.35 -11.82 6.29
CA VAL A 401 -7.30 -11.06 7.11
C VAL A 401 -8.32 -12.00 7.76
N PHE A 402 -8.82 -12.98 7.01
CA PHE A 402 -9.72 -14.01 7.54
C PHE A 402 -9.06 -14.84 8.65
N ALA A 403 -7.84 -15.33 8.44
CA ALA A 403 -7.08 -16.04 9.46
C ALA A 403 -6.81 -15.16 10.70
N ALA A 404 -6.45 -13.88 10.49
CA ALA A 404 -6.25 -12.91 11.55
C ALA A 404 -7.54 -12.65 12.35
N HIS A 405 -8.69 -12.59 11.68
CA HIS A 405 -9.99 -12.43 12.30
C HIS A 405 -10.35 -13.62 13.18
N MET A 406 -10.17 -14.84 12.69
CA MET A 406 -10.34 -16.07 13.48
C MET A 406 -9.41 -16.09 14.69
N TYR A 407 -8.13 -15.75 14.50
CA TYR A 407 -7.13 -15.70 15.57
C TYR A 407 -7.47 -14.66 16.65
N VAL A 408 -7.93 -13.46 16.25
CA VAL A 408 -8.40 -12.42 17.18
C VAL A 408 -9.64 -12.85 17.93
N ASN A 409 -10.61 -13.51 17.28
CA ASN A 409 -11.84 -13.97 17.92
C ASN A 409 -11.57 -15.05 18.97
N ARG A 410 -10.68 -15.99 18.67
CA ARG A 410 -10.23 -17.03 19.61
C ARG A 410 -9.58 -16.43 20.86
N HIS A 411 -8.95 -15.27 20.74
CA HIS A 411 -8.18 -14.64 21.81
C HIS A 411 -8.74 -13.29 22.27
N LYS A 412 -10.02 -13.01 21.98
CA LYS A 412 -10.66 -11.70 22.20
C LYS A 412 -10.55 -11.15 23.62
N ALA A 413 -10.42 -12.01 24.63
CA ALA A 413 -10.25 -11.61 26.04
C ALA A 413 -8.95 -10.83 26.30
N LEU A 414 -7.89 -11.14 25.54
CA LEU A 414 -6.58 -10.48 25.64
C LEU A 414 -6.61 -9.06 25.04
N LEU A 415 -7.46 -8.82 24.04
CA LEU A 415 -7.48 -7.58 23.28
C LEU A 415 -8.45 -6.54 23.90
N PRO A 416 -8.20 -5.23 23.69
CA PRO A 416 -9.21 -4.21 23.96
C PRO A 416 -10.45 -4.41 23.07
N LYS A 417 -11.66 -4.20 23.61
CA LYS A 417 -12.95 -4.37 22.89
C LYS A 417 -12.97 -3.65 21.53
N ARG A 418 -12.47 -2.42 21.48
CA ARG A 418 -12.39 -1.63 20.23
C ARG A 418 -11.49 -2.26 19.18
N ALA A 419 -10.40 -2.92 19.56
CA ALA A 419 -9.52 -3.60 18.60
C ALA A 419 -10.20 -4.83 17.99
N VAL A 420 -10.97 -5.56 18.80
CA VAL A 420 -11.79 -6.69 18.30
C VAL A 420 -12.86 -6.19 17.33
N GLN A 421 -13.58 -5.11 17.68
CA GLN A 421 -14.55 -4.46 16.78
C GLN A 421 -13.93 -4.04 15.45
N LEU A 422 -12.76 -3.39 15.47
CA LEU A 422 -12.04 -2.99 14.26
C LEU A 422 -11.70 -4.20 13.39
N MET A 423 -11.30 -5.34 13.98
CA MET A 423 -11.04 -6.56 13.22
C MET A 423 -12.30 -7.11 12.53
N HIS A 424 -13.47 -7.02 13.17
CA HIS A 424 -14.74 -7.37 12.50
C HIS A 424 -15.02 -6.46 11.31
N TYR A 425 -14.81 -5.14 11.45
CA TYR A 425 -14.94 -4.21 10.33
C TYR A 425 -13.91 -4.48 9.23
N THR A 426 -12.66 -4.80 9.58
CA THR A 426 -11.63 -5.18 8.61
C THR A 426 -12.05 -6.42 7.81
N MET A 427 -12.65 -7.42 8.47
CA MET A 427 -13.18 -8.60 7.79
C MET A 427 -14.32 -8.25 6.82
N GLY A 428 -15.28 -7.42 7.24
CA GLY A 428 -16.35 -6.95 6.35
C GLY A 428 -15.80 -6.18 5.14
N MET A 429 -14.84 -5.28 5.37
CA MET A 429 -14.24 -4.47 4.31
C MET A 429 -13.38 -5.29 3.34
N VAL A 430 -12.63 -6.31 3.80
CA VAL A 430 -11.86 -7.15 2.87
C VAL A 430 -12.77 -8.01 1.99
N THR A 431 -13.92 -8.45 2.51
CA THR A 431 -14.95 -9.14 1.72
C THR A 431 -15.55 -8.23 0.66
N LEU A 432 -15.93 -7.01 1.05
CA LEU A 432 -16.40 -6.00 0.09
C LEU A 432 -15.32 -5.68 -0.95
N GLN A 433 -14.05 -5.57 -0.55
CA GLN A 433 -12.94 -5.29 -1.45
C GLN A 433 -12.71 -6.40 -2.48
N ALA A 434 -12.79 -7.67 -2.04
CA ALA A 434 -12.71 -8.82 -2.93
C ALA A 434 -13.87 -8.83 -3.93
N ALA A 435 -15.10 -8.57 -3.46
CA ALA A 435 -16.28 -8.48 -4.33
C ALA A 435 -16.12 -7.37 -5.36
N LEU A 436 -15.72 -6.15 -4.94
CA LEU A 436 -15.46 -5.03 -5.86
C LEU A 436 -14.38 -5.35 -6.89
N GLY A 437 -13.32 -6.05 -6.49
CA GLY A 437 -12.23 -6.44 -7.40
C GLY A 437 -12.69 -7.45 -8.45
N ILE A 438 -13.41 -8.49 -8.02
CA ILE A 438 -13.99 -9.51 -8.90
C ILE A 438 -15.02 -8.88 -9.84
N SER A 439 -15.89 -8.00 -9.34
CA SER A 439 -16.87 -7.30 -10.19
C SER A 439 -16.20 -6.35 -11.19
N THR A 440 -15.18 -5.59 -10.78
CA THR A 440 -14.40 -4.73 -11.69
C THR A 440 -13.80 -5.56 -12.83
N LEU A 441 -13.33 -6.76 -12.51
CA LEU A 441 -12.75 -7.68 -13.47
C LEU A 441 -13.80 -8.25 -14.43
N ILE A 442 -14.89 -8.84 -13.93
CA ILE A 442 -15.91 -9.52 -14.74
C ILE A 442 -16.65 -8.54 -15.66
N TYR A 443 -16.90 -7.31 -15.20
CA TYR A 443 -17.62 -6.30 -15.97
C TYR A 443 -16.73 -5.42 -16.85
N LEU A 444 -15.50 -5.83 -17.16
CA LEU A 444 -14.59 -5.11 -18.06
C LEU A 444 -14.20 -3.70 -17.57
N VAL A 445 -13.88 -3.58 -16.28
CA VAL A 445 -13.40 -2.37 -15.61
C VAL A 445 -14.34 -1.16 -15.77
N PRO A 446 -15.63 -1.23 -15.36
CA PRO A 446 -16.49 -0.05 -15.35
C PRO A 446 -15.93 1.00 -14.41
N ILE A 447 -15.87 2.26 -14.87
CA ILE A 447 -15.27 3.37 -14.12
C ILE A 447 -15.81 3.48 -12.67
N PRO A 448 -17.13 3.38 -12.41
CA PRO A 448 -17.64 3.42 -11.05
C PRO A 448 -17.16 2.26 -10.16
N LEU A 449 -17.06 1.05 -10.70
CA LEU A 449 -16.57 -0.12 -9.96
C LEU A 449 -15.07 -0.03 -9.69
N ALA A 450 -14.29 0.40 -10.68
CA ALA A 450 -12.85 0.62 -10.52
C ALA A 450 -12.55 1.70 -9.47
N ALA A 451 -13.29 2.82 -9.50
CA ALA A 451 -13.17 3.88 -8.51
C ALA A 451 -13.61 3.40 -7.11
N ALA A 452 -14.71 2.66 -7.01
CA ALA A 452 -15.16 2.07 -5.76
C ALA A 452 -14.15 1.05 -5.20
N HIS A 453 -13.54 0.23 -6.06
CA HIS A 453 -12.49 -0.71 -5.66
C HIS A 453 -11.25 0.02 -5.11
N GLN A 454 -10.83 1.12 -5.74
CA GLN A 454 -9.74 1.95 -5.22
C GLN A 454 -10.10 2.59 -3.86
N ALA A 455 -11.31 3.14 -3.73
CA ALA A 455 -11.82 3.70 -2.48
C ALA A 455 -11.87 2.63 -1.37
N GLY A 456 -12.33 1.42 -1.71
CA GLY A 456 -12.37 0.28 -0.80
C GLY A 456 -10.98 -0.16 -0.34
N ALA A 457 -9.96 -0.11 -1.21
CA ALA A 457 -8.57 -0.41 -0.83
C ALA A 457 -8.07 0.56 0.25
N MET A 458 -8.36 1.86 0.10
CA MET A 458 -8.05 2.87 1.11
C MET A 458 -8.84 2.65 2.41
N GLY A 459 -10.13 2.27 2.31
CA GLY A 459 -10.97 1.93 3.45
C GLY A 459 -10.41 0.73 4.23
N LEU A 460 -10.01 -0.33 3.53
CA LEU A 460 -9.38 -1.51 4.13
C LEU A 460 -8.07 -1.15 4.83
N LEU A 461 -7.20 -0.38 4.17
CA LEU A 461 -5.94 0.08 4.76
C LEU A 461 -6.19 0.94 6.01
N THR A 462 -7.21 1.78 6.00
CA THR A 462 -7.63 2.60 7.15
C THR A 462 -8.01 1.73 8.35
N LEU A 463 -8.78 0.66 8.13
CA LEU A 463 -9.19 -0.27 9.19
C LEU A 463 -8.01 -1.09 9.71
N CYS A 464 -7.12 -1.57 8.84
CA CYS A 464 -5.86 -2.22 9.24
C CYS A 464 -5.00 -1.28 10.10
N LEU A 465 -4.87 -0.01 9.70
CA LEU A 465 -4.10 1.01 10.42
C LEU A 465 -4.74 1.36 11.76
N ALA A 466 -6.07 1.49 11.81
CA ALA A 466 -6.82 1.72 13.04
C ALA A 466 -6.68 0.54 14.02
N PHE A 467 -6.71 -0.70 13.52
CA PHE A 467 -6.46 -1.89 14.32
C PHE A 467 -5.05 -1.87 14.92
N ALA A 468 -4.03 -1.57 14.11
CA ALA A 468 -2.64 -1.44 14.57
C ALA A 468 -2.48 -0.31 15.61
N ALA A 469 -3.07 0.86 15.36
CA ALA A 469 -3.07 1.98 16.31
C ALA A 469 -3.80 1.62 17.62
N GLY A 470 -4.84 0.78 17.54
CA GLY A 470 -5.57 0.21 18.66
C GLY A 470 -4.68 -0.61 19.61
N LEU A 471 -3.68 -1.31 19.07
CA LEU A 471 -2.76 -2.18 19.80
C LEU A 471 -1.43 -1.52 20.21
N ARG A 472 -1.21 -0.27 19.80
CA ARG A 472 -0.01 0.51 20.13
C ARG A 472 0.11 0.73 21.65
N LYS A 473 1.33 0.58 22.17
CA LYS A 473 1.69 0.97 23.53
C LYS A 473 1.67 2.50 23.69
N PRO A 474 1.24 3.04 24.85
CA PRO A 474 1.33 4.47 25.12
C PRO A 474 2.79 4.96 25.14
N ARG A 475 3.01 6.19 24.67
CA ARG A 475 4.33 6.86 24.78
C ARG A 475 4.75 6.97 26.25
N PHE A 476 6.06 6.92 26.50
CA PHE A 476 6.58 7.02 27.86
C PHE A 476 6.13 8.28 28.63
N PRO A 477 6.16 9.50 28.04
CA PRO A 477 5.67 10.70 28.73
C PRO A 477 4.18 10.61 29.12
N ILE A 478 3.37 9.98 28.26
CA ILE A 478 1.93 9.80 28.50
C ILE A 478 1.68 8.78 29.62
N ARG A 479 2.48 7.70 29.69
CA ARG A 479 2.42 6.74 30.79
C ARG A 479 2.69 7.39 32.14
N LEU A 480 3.74 8.21 32.22
CA LEU A 480 4.08 8.94 33.43
C LEU A 480 2.96 9.91 33.82
N LEU A 481 2.43 10.66 32.86
CA LEU A 481 1.33 11.59 33.09
C LEU A 481 0.08 10.88 33.64
N ILE A 482 -0.32 9.76 33.04
CA ILE A 482 -1.49 8.99 33.49
C ILE A 482 -1.29 8.44 34.90
N ARG A 483 -0.09 7.94 35.24
CA ARG A 483 0.23 7.49 36.60
C ARG A 483 0.09 8.62 37.62
N LYS A 484 0.62 9.81 37.30
CA LYS A 484 0.52 11.01 38.15
C LYS A 484 -0.95 11.45 38.34
N LEU A 485 -1.72 11.54 37.26
CA LEU A 485 -3.14 11.91 37.32
C LEU A 485 -3.96 10.91 38.14
N ARG A 486 -3.67 9.61 38.03
CA ARG A 486 -4.33 8.58 38.87
C ARG A 486 -4.02 8.77 40.36
N ALA A 487 -2.77 9.04 40.71
CA ALA A 487 -2.38 9.27 42.10
C ALA A 487 -3.07 10.51 42.69
N GLN A 488 -3.13 11.60 41.92
CA GLN A 488 -3.83 12.83 42.33
C GLN A 488 -5.33 12.62 42.53
N LEU A 489 -5.98 11.86 41.64
CA LEU A 489 -7.41 11.52 41.79
C LEU A 489 -7.67 10.63 43.01
N ALA A 490 -6.77 9.69 43.31
CA ALA A 490 -6.88 8.86 44.50
C ALA A 490 -6.75 9.70 45.79
N GLN A 491 -5.79 10.62 45.84
CA GLN A 491 -5.61 11.54 46.95
C GLN A 491 -6.82 12.47 47.13
N ALA A 492 -7.37 13.03 46.04
CA ALA A 492 -8.55 13.88 46.08
C ALA A 492 -9.81 13.14 46.56
N LYS A 493 -9.93 11.83 46.24
CA LYS A 493 -11.01 10.98 46.77
C LYS A 493 -10.84 10.71 48.26
N GLN A 494 -9.62 10.43 48.73
CA GLN A 494 -9.35 10.21 50.15
C GLN A 494 -9.57 11.47 51.00
N GLY A 495 -9.15 12.65 50.53
CA GLY A 495 -9.37 13.91 51.23
C GLY A 495 -10.84 14.34 51.31
N LYS A 496 -11.72 13.83 50.44
CA LYS A 496 -13.17 14.01 50.50
C LYS A 496 -13.90 13.03 51.42
N ILE A 497 -13.22 11.98 51.89
CA ILE A 497 -13.78 10.99 52.83
C ILE A 497 -13.43 11.38 54.27
N LEU A 498 -12.38 12.17 54.46
CA LEU A 498 -11.89 12.63 55.76
C LEU A 498 -12.45 14.00 56.20
N ASN A 499 -13.18 14.68 55.31
CA ASN A 499 -13.95 15.90 55.56
C ASN A 499 -15.43 15.58 55.32
#